data_AF-A0A2R4BIM1-F1
#
_entry.id   AF-A0A2R4BIM1-F1
#
_cell.length_a   1.000
_cell.length_b   1.000
_cell.length_c   1.000
_cell.angle_alpha   90.00
_cell.angle_beta   90.00
_cell.angle_gamma   90.00
#
_symmetry.space_group_name_H-M   'P 1'
#
loop_
_entity.id
_entity.type
_entity.pdbx_description
1 polymer ?
#
loop_
_entity_poly.entity_id
_entity_poly.type
_entity_poly.pdbx_seq_one_letter_code
_entity_poly.pdbx_strand_id
1 'polypeptide(L)' 'MVTRRGAEAAVLVPVDEWRRLQAAARPSLKQLLLSEQARTDALVPPRGRAKRRPVEPLR' A
#
# COMPACT_ATOMS: atom_id res chain seq x y z
N MET A 1 -27.18 0.79 -18.84
CA MET A 1 -26.21 1.57 -19.64
C MET A 1 -26.91 2.84 -20.13
N VAL A 2 -26.26 3.99 -20.00
CA VAL A 2 -26.76 5.30 -20.44
C VAL A 2 -25.97 5.70 -21.66
N THR A 3 -26.66 6.06 -22.74
CA THR A 3 -26.04 6.46 -24.00
C THR A 3 -26.32 7.93 -24.31
N ARG A 4 -25.39 8.57 -25.02
CA ARG A 4 -25.54 9.94 -25.56
C ARG A 4 -25.22 9.92 -27.04
N ARG A 5 -26.21 10.26 -27.89
CA ARG A 5 -26.09 10.23 -29.36
C ARG A 5 -25.62 8.87 -29.92
N GLY A 6 -26.10 7.77 -29.32
CA GLY A 6 -25.72 6.40 -29.72
C GLY A 6 -24.38 5.91 -29.16
N ALA A 7 -23.61 6.74 -28.46
CA ALA A 7 -22.38 6.33 -27.78
C ALA A 7 -22.64 6.00 -26.30
N GLU A 8 -22.02 4.93 -25.80
CA GLU A 8 -22.05 4.56 -24.38
C GLU A 8 -21.35 5.63 -23.54
N ALA A 9 -22.05 6.21 -22.58
CA ALA A 9 -21.59 7.39 -21.84
C ALA A 9 -21.47 7.14 -20.33
N ALA A 10 -22.33 6.29 -19.75
CA ALA A 10 -22.26 5.91 -18.34
C ALA A 10 -22.96 4.57 -18.06
N VAL A 11 -22.70 3.99 -16.89
CA VAL A 11 -23.44 2.83 -16.37
C VAL A 11 -23.83 3.12 -14.94
N LEU A 12 -25.10 2.87 -14.60
CA LEU A 12 -25.55 2.87 -13.22
C LEU A 12 -25.25 1.49 -12.62
N VAL A 13 -24.55 1.47 -11.50
CA VAL A 13 -24.24 0.27 -10.74
C VAL A 13 -24.66 0.46 -9.28
N PRO A 14 -25.05 -0.61 -8.57
CA PRO A 14 -25.23 -0.56 -7.12
C PRO A 14 -23.97 -0.01 -6.44
N VAL A 15 -24.16 0.81 -5.41
CA VAL A 15 -23.04 1.49 -4.73
C VAL A 15 -22.02 0.51 -4.13
N ASP A 16 -22.48 -0.65 -3.65
CA ASP A 16 -21.60 -1.66 -3.07
C ASP A 16 -20.72 -2.34 -4.12
N GLU A 17 -21.23 -2.54 -5.33
CA GLU A 17 -20.46 -3.09 -6.43
C GLU A 17 -19.40 -2.09 -6.90
N TRP A 18 -19.77 -0.81 -6.99
CA TRP A 18 -18.80 0.26 -7.25
C TRP A 18 -17.70 0.29 -6.19
N ARG A 19 -18.04 0.23 -4.90
CA ARG A 19 -17.05 0.20 -3.80
C ARG A 19 -16.13 -1.01 -3.90
N ARG A 20 -16.66 -2.19 -4.22
CA ARG A 20 -15.90 -3.43 -4.41
C ARG A 20 -14.88 -3.27 -5.55
N LEU A 21 -15.31 -2.78 -6.71
CA LEU A 21 -14.45 -2.55 -7.86
C LEU A 21 -13.34 -1.53 -7.55
N GLN A 22 -13.68 -0.43 -6.89
CA GLN A 22 -12.71 0.57 -6.47
C GLN A 22 -11.69 0.02 -5.46
N ALA A 23 -12.11 -0.83 -4.54
CA ALA A 23 -11.20 -1.48 -3.58
C ALA A 23 -10.25 -2.45 -4.28
N ALA A 24 -10.75 -3.23 -5.25
CA ALA A 24 -9.95 -4.18 -6.02
C ALA A 24 -8.97 -3.52 -7.00
N ALA A 25 -9.26 -2.29 -7.44
CA ALA A 25 -8.36 -1.51 -8.31
C ALA A 25 -7.10 -1.00 -7.59
N ARG A 26 -7.03 -1.09 -6.25
CA ARG A 26 -5.82 -0.74 -5.49
C ARG A 26 -4.75 -1.80 -5.72
N PRO A 27 -3.46 -1.42 -5.73
CA PRO A 27 -2.38 -2.39 -5.81
C PRO A 27 -2.48 -3.44 -4.70
N SER A 28 -2.39 -4.71 -5.08
CA SER A 28 -2.33 -5.83 -4.14
C SER A 28 -1.05 -5.77 -3.29
N LEU A 29 -1.07 -6.44 -2.13
CA LEU A 29 0.12 -6.58 -1.29
C LEU A 29 1.32 -7.12 -2.09
N LYS A 30 1.10 -8.11 -2.97
CA LYS A 30 2.16 -8.65 -3.83
C LYS A 30 2.74 -7.59 -4.77
N GLN A 31 1.90 -6.83 -5.46
CA GLN A 31 2.38 -5.74 -6.35
C GLN A 31 3.14 -4.66 -5.57
N LEU A 32 2.69 -4.37 -4.34
CA LEU A 32 3.31 -3.42 -3.44
C LEU A 32 4.67 -3.86 -2.90
N LEU A 33 4.87 -5.17 -2.72
CA LEU A 33 6.14 -5.75 -2.29
C LEU A 33 7.12 -5.93 -3.45
N LEU A 34 6.60 -6.07 -4.67
CA LEU A 34 7.39 -6.23 -5.89
C LEU A 34 7.57 -4.90 -6.67
N SER A 35 7.12 -3.77 -6.11
CA SER A 35 7.29 -2.47 -6.78
C SER A 35 8.76 -2.09 -6.85
N GLU A 36 9.19 -1.56 -8.00
CA GLU A 36 10.58 -1.09 -8.19
C GLU A 36 10.96 0.02 -7.20
N GLN A 37 10.00 0.88 -6.83
CA GLN A 37 10.20 1.89 -5.80
C GLN A 37 10.15 1.25 -4.40
N ALA A 38 11.26 1.41 -3.67
CA ALA A 38 11.28 1.14 -2.23
C ALA A 38 10.37 2.14 -1.50
N ARG A 39 9.49 1.63 -0.64
CA ARG A 39 8.63 2.45 0.25
C ARG A 39 8.97 2.24 1.71
N THR A 40 10.23 1.90 1.97
CA THR A 40 10.74 1.50 3.29
C THR A 40 11.59 2.55 3.98
N ASP A 41 11.96 3.63 3.27
CA ASP A 41 12.99 4.59 3.71
C ASP A 41 12.63 5.31 5.03
N ALA A 42 11.34 5.42 5.35
CA ALA A 42 10.85 6.08 6.56
C ALA A 42 10.05 5.14 7.50
N LEU A 43 10.13 3.82 7.31
CA LEU A 43 9.36 2.87 8.14
C LEU A 43 9.99 2.58 9.51
N VAL A 44 11.27 2.90 9.68
CA VAL A 44 12.02 2.59 10.90
C VAL A 44 12.33 3.89 11.64
N PRO A 45 11.91 4.04 12.91
CA PRO A 45 12.30 5.19 13.71
C PRO A 45 13.84 5.20 13.92
N PRO A 46 14.42 6.36 14.27
CA PRO A 46 15.85 6.46 14.54
C PRO A 46 16.32 5.40 15.55
N ARG A 47 17.47 4.78 15.27
CA ARG A 47 18.05 3.78 16.18
C ARG A 47 18.36 4.44 17.53
N GLY A 48 17.79 3.90 18.60
CA GLY A 48 18.09 4.33 19.96
C GLY A 48 19.48 3.87 20.43
N ARG A 49 19.94 4.43 21.55
CA ARG A 49 21.18 3.96 22.21
C ARG A 49 20.93 2.61 22.89
N ALA A 50 21.76 1.62 22.60
CA ALA A 50 21.73 0.34 23.30
C ALA A 50 22.29 0.52 24.72
N LYS A 51 21.56 0.06 25.75
CA LYS A 51 22.12 -0.10 27.10
C LYS A 51 23.00 -1.35 27.10
N ARG A 52 24.31 -1.17 27.28
CA ARG A 52 25.28 -2.28 27.38
C ARG A 52 25.82 -2.37 28.79
N ARG A 53 26.13 -3.60 29.23
CA ARG A 53 26.93 -3.83 30.43
C ARG A 53 28.39 -3.46 30.15
N PRO A 54 29.18 -3.01 31.14
CA PRO A 54 30.62 -2.84 30.97
C PRO A 54 31.26 -4.19 30.62
N VAL A 55 32.22 -4.16 29.69
CA VAL A 55 33.01 -5.34 29.33
C VAL A 55 34.14 -5.48 30.34
N GLU A 56 34.24 -6.63 31.00
CA GLU A 56 35.43 -6.97 31.78
C GLU A 56 36.53 -7.48 30.84
N PRO A 57 37.78 -7.03 31.01
CA PRO A 57 38.89 -7.57 30.23
C PRO A 57 39.11 -9.04 30.57
N LEU A 58 39.39 -9.84 29.55
CA LEU A 58 39.80 -11.23 29.71
C LEU A 58 41.15 -11.26 30.43
N ARG A 59 41.24 -12.02 31.52
CA ARG A 59 42.48 -12.24 32.29
C ARG A 59 43.46 -13.13 31.54
#